data_AF-A0A2E3GMV7-F1
#
_entry.id   AF-A0A2E3GMV7-F1
#
_cell.length_a   1.000
_cell.length_b   1.000
_cell.length_c   1.000
_cell.angle_alpha   90.00
_cell.angle_beta   90.00
_cell.angle_gamma   90.00
#
_symmetry.space_group_name_H-M   'P 1'
#
loop_
_entity.id
_entity.type
_entity.pdbx_description
1 polymer ?
#
loop_
_entity_poly.entity_id
_entity_poly.type
_entity_poly.pdbx_seq_one_letter_code
_entity_poly.pdbx_strand_id
1 'polypeptide(L)'
;MGLPKNYRKNLKITPTSEGFQARQNILNNIANPGTYLPKSILHEDMDRDFIKYVEGELELVLGGEKVPVIFLSIQRWAEFARTWKFSDEYKNITMPFITIVRKPDAQIGTNYAGKFNVPGKPTFTYMKIPTWDGNIKSYDIYKIPQPVSVDLNYEVRLFCTRMRDLNIFNNSILRSFAEGEKYLRINGHPIPLMLDSIGDESVISNLDEKKYYVQLFTIKMLGYLLNEDDFEVTPAISRGIQFFELTEKVSSAPYQINKVEEEGLVEINLTFFPSINNSSIPIEFNVEFSEIITQNIIEYEVFLDDVLQTLPFNSLIGQELKINILKSVPTSSSTITLKGTFS
;
A
#
# COMPACT_ATOMS: atom_id res chain seq x y z
N MET A 1 -48.08 11.05 -4.29
CA MET A 1 -48.04 9.57 -4.28
C MET A 1 -47.28 9.11 -3.05
N GLY A 2 -47.93 8.36 -2.15
CA GLY A 2 -47.33 7.92 -0.88
C GLY A 2 -46.38 6.74 -1.09
N LEU A 3 -45.20 6.79 -0.47
CA LEU A 3 -44.22 5.71 -0.49
C LEU A 3 -44.83 4.37 0.00
N PRO A 4 -44.54 3.24 -0.67
CA PRO A 4 -45.13 1.94 -0.35
C PRO A 4 -44.73 1.45 1.05
N LYS A 5 -45.69 0.89 1.79
CA LYS A 5 -45.64 0.57 3.24
C LYS A 5 -44.57 -0.43 3.72
N ASN A 6 -43.76 -1.03 2.85
CA ASN A 6 -42.88 -2.17 3.17
C ASN A 6 -41.38 -1.92 2.93
N TYR A 7 -40.87 -0.73 3.25
CA TYR A 7 -39.41 -0.51 3.31
C TYR A 7 -38.83 -1.13 4.60
N ARG A 8 -37.92 -2.09 4.48
CA ARG A 8 -37.07 -2.54 5.59
C ARG A 8 -36.17 -1.35 5.98
N LYS A 9 -36.49 -0.66 7.08
CA LYS A 9 -35.69 0.48 7.59
C LYS A 9 -34.31 0.07 8.11
N ASN A 10 -34.15 -1.21 8.48
CA ASN A 10 -32.93 -1.73 9.09
C ASN A 10 -32.31 -2.78 8.18
N LEU A 11 -31.33 -2.38 7.37
CA LEU A 11 -30.35 -3.30 6.81
C LEU A 11 -29.55 -3.86 8.00
N LYS A 12 -29.63 -5.17 8.26
CA LYS A 12 -28.66 -5.84 9.13
C LYS A 12 -27.34 -5.94 8.36
N ILE A 13 -26.67 -4.81 8.17
CA ILE A 13 -25.24 -4.81 7.90
C ILE A 13 -24.65 -5.45 9.14
N THR A 14 -24.00 -6.61 9.03
CA THR A 14 -23.23 -7.16 10.15
C THR A 14 -22.35 -6.02 10.66
N PRO A 15 -22.55 -5.52 11.89
CA PRO A 15 -21.80 -4.37 12.36
C PRO A 15 -20.34 -4.79 12.39
N THR A 16 -19.52 -4.16 11.57
CA THR A 16 -18.08 -4.19 11.78
C THR A 16 -17.82 -3.75 13.21
N SER A 17 -16.96 -4.47 13.94
CA SER A 17 -16.61 -4.08 15.30
C SER A 17 -16.05 -2.65 15.26
N GLU A 18 -16.68 -1.71 15.96
CA GLU A 18 -16.29 -0.30 16.03
C GLU A 18 -15.80 0.05 17.44
N GLY A 19 -14.93 1.06 17.55
CA GLY A 19 -14.44 1.56 18.85
C GLY A 19 -13.52 0.60 19.59
N PHE A 20 -13.84 0.30 20.86
CA PHE A 20 -12.98 -0.52 21.72
C PHE A 20 -12.87 -1.97 21.25
N GLN A 21 -13.95 -2.58 20.78
CA GLN A 21 -13.91 -3.94 20.22
C GLN A 21 -13.07 -4.02 18.95
N ALA A 22 -13.10 -2.98 18.10
CA ALA A 22 -12.21 -2.89 16.95
C ALA A 22 -10.74 -2.86 17.38
N ARG A 23 -10.43 -2.01 18.38
CA ARG A 23 -9.07 -1.90 18.95
C ARG A 23 -8.63 -3.20 19.62
N GLN A 24 -9.53 -3.90 20.29
CA GLN A 24 -9.25 -5.18 20.93
C GLN A 24 -9.05 -6.30 19.89
N ASN A 25 -9.81 -6.31 18.80
CA ASN A 25 -9.60 -7.23 17.68
C ASN A 25 -8.26 -6.96 16.98
N ILE A 26 -7.89 -5.70 16.78
CA ILE A 26 -6.58 -5.31 16.25
C ILE A 26 -5.48 -5.75 17.24
N LEU A 27 -5.65 -5.50 18.54
CA LEU A 27 -4.72 -5.96 19.57
C LEU A 27 -4.61 -7.48 19.61
N ASN A 28 -5.72 -8.22 19.49
CA ASN A 28 -5.72 -9.67 19.49
C ASN A 28 -5.08 -10.22 18.21
N ASN A 29 -5.21 -9.54 17.07
CA ASN A 29 -4.50 -9.85 15.83
C ASN A 29 -2.99 -9.54 15.93
N ILE A 30 -2.60 -8.55 16.73
CA ILE A 30 -1.20 -8.23 17.03
C ILE A 30 -0.61 -9.19 18.08
N ALA A 31 -1.41 -9.59 19.07
CA ALA A 31 -1.00 -10.38 20.24
C ALA A 31 -1.03 -11.89 19.98
N ASN A 32 -1.89 -12.37 19.09
CA ASN A 32 -1.70 -13.69 18.51
C ASN A 32 -0.48 -13.60 17.58
N PRO A 33 0.56 -14.41 17.76
CA PRO A 33 1.70 -14.48 16.85
C PRO A 33 1.28 -15.19 15.54
N GLY A 34 0.26 -14.66 14.88
CA GLY A 34 -0.02 -14.96 13.48
C GLY A 34 0.85 -14.04 12.65
N THR A 35 1.44 -14.58 11.58
CA THR A 35 2.10 -13.76 10.57
C THR A 35 1.13 -12.68 10.12
N TYR A 36 1.60 -11.45 9.94
CA TYR A 36 0.83 -10.32 9.41
C TYR A 36 0.36 -10.49 7.94
N LEU A 37 0.47 -11.71 7.44
CA LEU A 37 0.11 -12.15 6.11
C LEU A 37 -1.28 -12.79 6.15
N PRO A 38 -2.07 -12.67 5.08
CA PRO A 38 -3.32 -13.39 4.98
C PRO A 38 -3.05 -14.89 4.94
N LYS A 39 -4.04 -15.68 5.34
CA LYS A 39 -3.95 -17.13 5.18
C LYS A 39 -3.95 -17.52 3.70
N SER A 40 -3.24 -18.60 3.39
CA SER A 40 -3.26 -19.24 2.08
C SER A 40 -4.68 -19.70 1.70
N ILE A 41 -4.92 -19.85 0.40
CA ILE A 41 -6.10 -20.48 -0.15
C ILE A 41 -5.65 -21.55 -1.12
N LEU A 42 -5.84 -22.80 -0.71
CA LEU A 42 -5.55 -23.96 -1.54
C LEU A 42 -6.86 -24.61 -2.01
N HIS A 43 -6.74 -25.56 -2.94
CA HIS A 43 -7.90 -26.33 -3.40
C HIS A 43 -8.55 -27.11 -2.26
N GLU A 44 -7.77 -27.66 -1.33
CA GLU A 44 -8.33 -28.42 -0.20
C GLU A 44 -9.15 -27.53 0.73
N ASP A 45 -8.74 -26.27 0.93
CA ASP A 45 -9.50 -25.32 1.75
C ASP A 45 -10.85 -24.96 1.10
N MET A 46 -10.84 -24.76 -0.22
CA MET A 46 -12.05 -24.52 -1.01
C MET A 46 -13.02 -25.71 -0.95
N ASP A 47 -12.51 -26.93 -1.18
CA ASP A 47 -13.31 -28.16 -1.14
C ASP A 47 -13.91 -28.36 0.26
N ARG A 48 -13.10 -28.19 1.32
CA ARG A 48 -13.52 -28.36 2.71
C ARG A 48 -14.66 -27.41 3.09
N ASP A 49 -14.53 -26.13 2.78
CA ASP A 49 -15.54 -25.15 3.17
C ASP A 49 -16.79 -25.23 2.30
N PHE A 50 -16.68 -25.71 1.06
CA PHE A 50 -17.85 -26.07 0.25
C PHE A 50 -18.65 -27.23 0.87
N ILE A 51 -17.96 -28.29 1.34
CA ILE A 51 -18.61 -29.42 2.02
C ILE A 51 -19.34 -28.92 3.28
N LYS A 52 -18.68 -28.08 4.10
CA LYS A 52 -19.32 -27.48 5.29
C LYS A 52 -20.54 -26.63 4.94
N TYR A 53 -20.52 -25.92 3.81
CA TYR A 53 -21.67 -25.16 3.35
C TYR A 53 -22.85 -26.07 3.02
N VAL A 54 -22.62 -27.18 2.30
CA VAL A 54 -23.68 -28.14 1.98
C VAL A 54 -24.21 -28.86 3.24
N GLU A 55 -23.30 -29.25 4.14
CA GLU A 55 -23.68 -29.89 5.40
C GLU A 55 -24.38 -28.94 6.36
N GLY A 56 -24.04 -27.65 6.37
CA GLY A 56 -24.57 -26.67 7.30
C GLY A 56 -25.80 -25.94 6.77
N GLU A 57 -25.61 -25.12 5.73
CA GLU A 57 -26.66 -24.21 5.24
C GLU A 57 -27.69 -24.91 4.35
N LEU A 58 -27.28 -25.94 3.59
CA LEU A 58 -28.17 -26.73 2.75
C LEU A 58 -28.63 -28.04 3.43
N GLU A 59 -28.65 -28.06 4.76
CA GLU A 59 -29.03 -29.27 5.48
C GLU A 59 -30.48 -29.70 5.19
N LEU A 60 -30.65 -31.00 4.97
CA LEU A 60 -31.95 -31.64 4.81
C LEU A 60 -32.18 -32.53 6.03
N VAL A 61 -33.17 -32.19 6.84
CA VAL A 61 -33.59 -32.98 8.01
C VAL A 61 -34.93 -33.63 7.71
N LEU A 62 -34.96 -34.96 7.71
CA LEU A 62 -36.17 -35.74 7.41
C LEU A 62 -36.47 -36.64 8.59
N GLY A 63 -37.67 -36.52 9.16
CA GLY A 63 -38.08 -37.35 10.29
C GLY A 63 -37.24 -37.21 11.57
N GLY A 64 -36.44 -36.14 11.68
CA GLY A 64 -35.52 -35.92 12.80
C GLY A 64 -34.09 -36.39 12.55
N GLU A 65 -33.83 -37.06 11.41
CA GLU A 65 -32.49 -37.50 11.01
C GLU A 65 -31.92 -36.58 9.92
N LYS A 66 -30.62 -36.30 10.03
CA LYS A 66 -29.89 -35.50 9.05
C LYS A 66 -29.49 -36.38 7.87
N VAL A 67 -29.82 -35.94 6.67
CA VAL A 67 -29.43 -36.63 5.44
C VAL A 67 -27.90 -36.58 5.28
N PRO A 68 -27.23 -37.73 5.07
CA PRO A 68 -25.79 -37.77 4.96
C PRO A 68 -25.29 -37.12 3.67
N VAL A 69 -24.19 -36.37 3.77
CA VAL A 69 -23.48 -35.75 2.65
C VAL A 69 -22.18 -36.51 2.42
N ILE A 70 -21.95 -36.96 1.18
CA ILE A 70 -20.78 -37.77 0.82
C ILE A 70 -19.99 -37.04 -0.27
N PHE A 71 -18.74 -36.69 0.03
CA PHE A 71 -17.82 -36.12 -0.96
C PHE A 71 -17.07 -37.24 -1.69
N LEU A 72 -17.14 -37.25 -3.02
CA LEU A 72 -16.53 -38.27 -3.87
C LEU A 72 -15.76 -37.63 -5.04
N SER A 73 -14.60 -38.20 -5.36
CA SER A 73 -13.93 -37.94 -6.64
C SER A 73 -14.75 -38.51 -7.80
N ILE A 74 -14.56 -38.01 -9.03
CA ILE A 74 -15.28 -38.52 -10.20
C ILE A 74 -15.04 -40.03 -10.48
N GLN A 75 -13.84 -40.55 -10.18
CA GLN A 75 -13.53 -41.97 -10.33
C GLN A 75 -14.31 -42.82 -9.32
N ARG A 76 -14.22 -42.47 -8.03
CA ARG A 76 -15.02 -43.10 -6.98
C ARG A 76 -16.52 -42.96 -7.23
N TRP A 77 -16.96 -41.85 -7.82
CA TRP A 77 -18.34 -41.68 -8.23
C TRP A 77 -18.74 -42.69 -9.31
N ALA A 78 -17.92 -42.93 -10.33
CA ALA A 78 -18.21 -43.93 -11.36
C ALA A 78 -18.30 -45.36 -10.80
N GLU A 79 -17.43 -45.71 -9.84
CA GLU A 79 -17.50 -46.98 -9.10
C GLU A 79 -18.75 -47.05 -8.22
N PHE A 80 -19.03 -45.97 -7.49
CA PHE A 80 -20.18 -45.83 -6.62
C PHE A 80 -21.48 -45.98 -7.41
N ALA A 81 -21.65 -45.23 -8.50
CA ALA A 81 -22.84 -45.21 -9.35
C ALA A 81 -23.20 -46.58 -9.94
N ARG A 82 -22.20 -47.46 -10.12
CA ARG A 82 -22.40 -48.85 -10.56
C ARG A 82 -22.76 -49.80 -9.41
N THR A 83 -22.24 -49.56 -8.20
CA THR A 83 -22.33 -50.51 -7.07
C THR A 83 -23.47 -50.19 -6.09
N TRP A 84 -23.85 -48.91 -5.93
CA TRP A 84 -24.86 -48.48 -4.95
C TRP A 84 -26.26 -49.00 -5.22
N LYS A 85 -26.61 -49.28 -6.48
CA LYS A 85 -27.89 -49.90 -6.86
C LYS A 85 -28.06 -51.32 -6.32
N PHE A 86 -26.97 -51.96 -5.89
CA PHE A 86 -26.93 -53.36 -5.49
C PHE A 86 -26.76 -53.59 -3.96
N SER A 87 -27.06 -52.62 -3.08
CA SER A 87 -26.93 -52.83 -1.62
C SER A 87 -28.24 -53.07 -0.87
N ASP A 88 -28.40 -54.26 -0.26
CA ASP A 88 -28.92 -54.45 1.12
C ASP A 88 -28.30 -55.70 1.83
N GLU A 89 -28.53 -55.73 3.15
CA GLU A 89 -28.18 -56.49 4.36
C GLU A 89 -26.76 -56.41 4.94
N TYR A 90 -25.70 -56.08 4.18
CA TYR A 90 -24.35 -55.94 4.77
C TYR A 90 -23.44 -54.84 4.17
N LYS A 91 -23.95 -53.89 3.38
CA LYS A 91 -23.14 -52.76 2.83
C LYS A 91 -24.01 -51.57 2.37
N ASN A 92 -24.86 -51.05 3.26
CA ASN A 92 -26.02 -50.27 2.87
C ASN A 92 -25.79 -48.76 2.88
N ILE A 93 -26.20 -48.10 1.79
CA ILE A 93 -26.44 -46.66 1.76
C ILE A 93 -27.95 -46.47 1.72
N THR A 94 -28.51 -45.97 2.81
CA THR A 94 -29.94 -45.69 2.94
C THR A 94 -30.28 -44.40 2.22
N MET A 95 -31.26 -44.43 1.30
CA MET A 95 -31.83 -43.21 0.74
C MET A 95 -32.74 -42.53 1.79
N PRO A 96 -32.71 -41.19 1.91
CA PRO A 96 -32.02 -40.24 1.03
C PRO A 96 -30.58 -39.92 1.44
N PHE A 97 -29.75 -39.53 0.46
CA PHE A 97 -28.38 -39.04 0.68
C PHE A 97 -28.01 -37.99 -0.37
N ILE A 98 -27.05 -37.13 -0.05
CA ILE A 98 -26.49 -36.12 -0.96
C ILE A 98 -25.08 -36.53 -1.32
N THR A 99 -24.72 -36.47 -2.60
CA THR A 99 -23.34 -36.61 -3.04
C THR A 99 -22.81 -35.29 -3.59
N ILE A 100 -21.54 -35.02 -3.33
CA ILE A 100 -20.80 -33.90 -3.89
C ILE A 100 -19.66 -34.48 -4.72
N VAL A 101 -19.63 -34.15 -6.00
CA VAL A 101 -18.56 -34.53 -6.91
C VAL A 101 -17.93 -33.26 -7.46
N ARG A 102 -16.64 -33.05 -7.17
CA ARG A 102 -15.87 -31.99 -7.82
C ARG A 102 -15.37 -32.48 -9.17
N LYS A 103 -15.54 -31.66 -10.22
CA LYS A 103 -14.90 -31.92 -11.50
C LYS A 103 -13.37 -31.75 -11.37
N PRO A 104 -12.56 -32.71 -11.87
CA PRO A 104 -11.12 -32.68 -11.67
C PRO A 104 -10.42 -31.57 -12.47
N ASP A 105 -11.07 -31.02 -13.49
CA ASP A 105 -10.56 -29.93 -14.32
C ASP A 105 -10.78 -28.58 -13.63
N ALA A 106 -9.78 -28.14 -12.88
CA ALA A 106 -9.71 -26.76 -12.43
C ALA A 106 -9.46 -25.86 -13.64
N GLN A 107 -10.44 -25.01 -13.98
CA GLN A 107 -10.34 -24.09 -15.11
C GLN A 107 -9.68 -22.79 -14.67
N ILE A 108 -9.08 -22.07 -15.62
CA ILE A 108 -8.59 -20.72 -15.35
C ILE A 108 -9.76 -19.85 -14.94
N GLY A 109 -9.63 -19.17 -13.81
CA GLY A 109 -10.76 -18.49 -13.19
C GLY A 109 -11.20 -17.26 -13.96
N THR A 110 -12.50 -17.03 -13.99
CA THR A 110 -13.11 -15.81 -14.55
C THR A 110 -13.10 -14.62 -13.58
N ASN A 111 -12.63 -14.86 -12.36
CA ASN A 111 -12.65 -13.90 -11.25
C ASN A 111 -11.58 -12.80 -11.41
N TYR A 112 -11.91 -11.75 -12.17
CA TYR A 112 -11.55 -10.34 -11.94
C TYR A 112 -12.19 -9.42 -13.00
N ALA A 113 -13.53 -9.44 -13.16
CA ALA A 113 -14.22 -8.58 -14.15
C ALA A 113 -13.59 -8.62 -15.57
N GLY A 114 -13.05 -9.76 -15.97
CA GLY A 114 -12.36 -9.95 -17.26
C GLY A 114 -10.96 -9.35 -17.40
N LYS A 115 -10.29 -8.93 -16.31
CA LYS A 115 -8.90 -8.47 -16.38
C LYS A 115 -7.92 -9.63 -16.23
N PHE A 116 -6.83 -9.56 -17.00
CA PHE A 116 -5.77 -10.55 -16.98
C PHE A 116 -4.72 -10.24 -15.91
N ASN A 117 -4.04 -11.29 -15.45
CA ASN A 117 -2.91 -11.15 -14.54
C ASN A 117 -1.71 -10.49 -15.23
N VAL A 118 -0.96 -9.68 -14.48
CA VAL A 118 0.24 -9.02 -14.97
C VAL A 118 1.33 -10.09 -15.16
N PRO A 119 1.98 -10.15 -16.34
CA PRO A 119 3.04 -11.11 -16.59
C PRO A 119 4.21 -10.91 -15.61
N GLY A 120 4.89 -12.01 -15.28
CA GLY A 120 6.04 -11.99 -14.36
C GLY A 120 5.72 -12.15 -12.87
N LYS A 121 4.44 -12.39 -12.51
CA LYS A 121 3.96 -12.58 -11.12
C LYS A 121 4.50 -11.51 -10.14
N PRO A 122 4.23 -10.21 -10.39
CA PRO A 122 4.69 -9.17 -9.49
C PRO A 122 4.05 -9.32 -8.10
N THR A 123 4.82 -8.97 -7.07
CA THR A 123 4.34 -8.88 -5.70
C THR A 123 3.80 -7.47 -5.42
N PHE A 124 2.64 -7.37 -4.79
CA PHE A 124 2.01 -6.12 -4.38
C PHE A 124 2.13 -5.91 -2.89
N THR A 125 2.27 -4.66 -2.46
CA THR A 125 2.31 -4.33 -1.03
C THR A 125 0.94 -4.59 -0.40
N TYR A 126 0.91 -5.48 0.59
CA TYR A 126 -0.27 -5.81 1.37
C TYR A 126 -0.36 -4.94 2.63
N MET A 127 0.71 -4.89 3.42
CA MET A 127 0.73 -4.14 4.67
C MET A 127 2.12 -3.56 4.95
N LYS A 128 2.16 -2.43 5.66
CA LYS A 128 3.38 -1.80 6.15
C LYS A 128 3.32 -1.73 7.66
N ILE A 129 4.30 -2.32 8.33
CA ILE A 129 4.33 -2.41 9.79
C ILE A 129 5.49 -1.58 10.29
N PRO A 130 5.26 -0.60 11.18
CA PRO A 130 6.35 0.19 11.72
C PRO A 130 7.27 -0.70 12.57
N THR A 131 8.55 -0.73 12.22
CA THR A 131 9.61 -1.39 12.98
C THR A 131 10.53 -0.35 13.61
N TRP A 132 11.02 -0.65 14.82
CA TRP A 132 11.89 0.25 15.58
C TRP A 132 13.17 -0.49 15.94
N ASP A 133 14.29 -0.02 15.39
CA ASP A 133 15.62 -0.60 15.62
C ASP A 133 16.42 0.21 16.67
N GLY A 134 15.74 0.81 17.65
CA GLY A 134 16.37 1.62 18.70
C GLY A 134 16.76 3.05 18.29
N ASN A 135 17.13 3.27 17.02
CA ASN A 135 17.56 4.58 16.49
C ASN A 135 16.69 5.12 15.35
N ILE A 136 16.19 4.24 14.48
CA ILE A 136 15.44 4.63 13.27
C ILE A 136 14.07 3.95 13.29
N LYS A 137 13.04 4.75 13.03
CA LYS A 137 11.70 4.23 12.76
C LYS A 137 11.64 3.84 11.29
N SER A 138 11.61 2.54 11.03
CA SER A 138 11.46 1.97 9.70
C SER A 138 10.08 1.34 9.53
N TYR A 139 9.85 0.73 8.37
CA TYR A 139 8.68 -0.08 8.11
C TYR A 139 9.11 -1.41 7.50
N ASP A 140 8.51 -2.51 7.93
CA ASP A 140 8.55 -3.77 7.19
C ASP A 140 7.39 -3.79 6.20
N ILE A 141 7.72 -3.99 4.92
CA ILE A 141 6.77 -4.06 3.83
C ILE A 141 6.48 -5.52 3.54
N TYR A 142 5.25 -5.92 3.84
CA TYR A 142 4.70 -7.23 3.52
C TYR A 142 4.13 -7.18 2.11
N LYS A 143 4.59 -8.08 1.26
CA LYS A 143 4.18 -8.17 -0.13
C LYS A 143 3.61 -9.55 -0.44
N ILE A 144 2.63 -9.56 -1.33
CA ILE A 144 1.86 -10.74 -1.71
C ILE A 144 1.87 -10.83 -3.24
N PRO A 145 2.06 -12.01 -3.83
CA PRO A 145 1.99 -12.18 -5.27
C PRO A 145 0.57 -11.93 -5.78
N GLN A 146 0.45 -11.71 -7.08
CA GLN A 146 -0.86 -11.74 -7.73
C GLN A 146 -1.53 -13.12 -7.54
N PRO A 147 -2.77 -13.20 -7.04
CA PRO A 147 -3.46 -14.47 -6.90
C PRO A 147 -3.76 -15.10 -8.26
N VAL A 148 -3.85 -16.43 -8.29
CA VAL A 148 -4.20 -17.18 -9.50
C VAL A 148 -5.69 -17.51 -9.44
N SER A 149 -6.49 -16.87 -10.28
CA SER A 149 -7.94 -17.14 -10.34
C SER A 149 -8.20 -18.57 -10.82
N VAL A 150 -9.12 -19.26 -10.15
CA VAL A 150 -9.50 -20.64 -10.45
C VAL A 150 -11.01 -20.79 -10.35
N ASP A 151 -11.62 -21.38 -11.36
CA ASP A 151 -13.02 -21.77 -11.31
C ASP A 151 -13.13 -23.28 -11.01
N LEU A 152 -13.89 -23.63 -9.97
CA LEU A 152 -14.16 -25.01 -9.57
C LEU A 152 -15.64 -25.35 -9.76
N ASN A 153 -15.91 -26.45 -10.43
CA ASN A 153 -17.28 -26.92 -10.65
C ASN A 153 -17.59 -28.10 -9.72
N TYR A 154 -18.63 -27.94 -8.90
CA TYR A 154 -19.17 -28.96 -8.03
C TYR A 154 -20.53 -29.42 -8.54
N GLU A 155 -20.71 -30.73 -8.57
CA GLU A 155 -21.95 -31.41 -8.87
C GLU A 155 -22.53 -31.94 -7.56
N VAL A 156 -23.58 -31.30 -7.08
CA VAL A 156 -24.33 -31.74 -5.90
C VAL A 156 -25.54 -32.53 -6.38
N ARG A 157 -25.61 -33.82 -6.02
CA ARG A 157 -26.73 -34.69 -6.39
C ARG A 157 -27.50 -35.10 -5.16
N LEU A 158 -28.82 -34.95 -5.19
CA LEU A 158 -29.72 -35.49 -4.17
C LEU A 158 -30.35 -36.79 -4.67
N PHE A 159 -30.22 -37.86 -3.89
CA PHE A 159 -30.90 -39.13 -4.09
C PHE A 159 -32.04 -39.25 -3.08
N CYS A 160 -33.28 -39.40 -3.54
CA CYS A 160 -34.43 -39.54 -2.65
C CYS A 160 -35.55 -40.39 -3.27
N THR A 161 -36.40 -40.98 -2.43
CA THR A 161 -37.53 -41.81 -2.90
C THR A 161 -38.82 -40.99 -3.07
N ARG A 162 -38.93 -39.86 -2.39
CA ARG A 162 -40.15 -39.04 -2.37
C ARG A 162 -39.91 -37.67 -3.01
N MET A 163 -40.82 -37.27 -3.89
CA MET A 163 -40.80 -35.96 -4.54
C MET A 163 -40.92 -34.79 -3.56
N ARG A 164 -41.58 -35.00 -2.41
CA ARG A 164 -41.67 -33.97 -1.35
C ARG A 164 -40.30 -33.56 -0.83
N ASP A 165 -39.42 -34.54 -0.62
CA ASP A 165 -38.11 -34.33 -0.02
C ASP A 165 -37.19 -33.61 -1.02
N LEU A 166 -37.29 -33.98 -2.30
CA LEU A 166 -36.67 -33.27 -3.42
C LEU A 166 -37.08 -31.79 -3.45
N ASN A 167 -38.37 -31.50 -3.36
CA ASN A 167 -38.88 -30.13 -3.40
C ASN A 167 -38.40 -29.27 -2.22
N ILE A 168 -38.25 -29.86 -1.03
CA ILE A 168 -37.72 -29.16 0.15
C ILE A 168 -36.27 -28.74 -0.11
N PHE A 169 -35.45 -29.66 -0.60
CA PHE A 169 -34.04 -29.39 -0.89
C PHE A 169 -33.88 -28.39 -2.04
N ASN A 170 -34.63 -28.55 -3.12
CA ASN A 170 -34.63 -27.61 -4.25
C ASN A 170 -34.99 -26.19 -3.80
N ASN A 171 -36.01 -26.03 -2.96
CA ASN A 171 -36.36 -24.74 -2.37
C ASN A 171 -35.23 -24.17 -1.48
N SER A 172 -34.50 -25.01 -0.75
CA SER A 172 -33.33 -24.57 0.03
C SER A 172 -32.21 -24.02 -0.87
N ILE A 173 -31.87 -24.74 -1.94
CA ILE A 173 -30.86 -24.28 -2.92
C ILE A 173 -31.30 -22.98 -3.59
N LEU A 174 -32.52 -22.92 -4.13
CA LEU A 174 -33.03 -21.72 -4.80
C LEU A 174 -33.08 -20.51 -3.86
N ARG A 175 -33.37 -20.70 -2.58
CA ARG A 175 -33.30 -19.63 -1.57
C ARG A 175 -31.88 -19.18 -1.28
N SER A 176 -30.94 -20.10 -1.20
CA SER A 176 -29.53 -19.76 -0.95
C SER A 176 -28.93 -18.96 -2.11
N PHE A 177 -29.33 -19.27 -3.35
CA PHE A 177 -28.87 -18.58 -4.57
C PHE A 177 -29.86 -17.54 -5.09
N ALA A 178 -30.83 -17.09 -4.29
CA ALA A 178 -31.85 -16.12 -4.71
C ALA A 178 -31.26 -14.75 -5.11
N GLU A 179 -30.10 -14.41 -4.57
CA GLU A 179 -29.35 -13.18 -4.86
C GLU A 179 -28.43 -13.32 -6.10
N GLY A 180 -28.45 -14.48 -6.76
CA GLY A 180 -27.58 -14.83 -7.89
C GLY A 180 -26.27 -15.45 -7.44
N GLU A 181 -25.54 -14.76 -6.57
CA GLU A 181 -24.27 -15.22 -6.00
C GLU A 181 -24.38 -15.45 -4.48
N LYS A 182 -23.71 -16.50 -4.00
CA LYS A 182 -23.59 -16.79 -2.57
C LYS A 182 -22.13 -16.76 -2.16
N TYR A 183 -21.77 -15.97 -1.15
CA TYR A 183 -20.37 -15.85 -0.72
C TYR A 183 -20.04 -16.83 0.42
N LEU A 184 -18.95 -17.58 0.26
CA LEU A 184 -18.32 -18.34 1.33
C LEU A 184 -17.08 -17.61 1.84
N ARG A 185 -16.81 -17.70 3.14
CA ARG A 185 -15.59 -17.16 3.76
C ARG A 185 -14.57 -18.27 3.94
N ILE A 186 -13.65 -18.39 2.99
CA ILE A 186 -12.59 -19.40 3.00
C ILE A 186 -11.32 -18.76 3.54
N ASN A 187 -10.86 -19.22 4.71
CA ASN A 187 -9.70 -18.64 5.40
C ASN A 187 -9.76 -17.10 5.60
N GLY A 188 -10.97 -16.55 5.69
CA GLY A 188 -11.22 -15.11 5.84
C GLY A 188 -11.49 -14.36 4.52
N HIS A 189 -11.28 -15.02 3.39
CA HIS A 189 -11.48 -14.46 2.06
C HIS A 189 -12.89 -14.76 1.53
N PRO A 190 -13.64 -13.76 1.05
CA PRO A 190 -14.95 -13.97 0.44
C PRO A 190 -14.79 -14.54 -0.98
N ILE A 191 -15.36 -15.72 -1.22
CA ILE A 191 -15.36 -16.40 -2.53
C ILE A 191 -16.81 -16.62 -2.97
N PRO A 192 -17.20 -16.12 -4.16
CA PRO A 192 -18.55 -16.31 -4.66
C PRO A 192 -18.78 -17.72 -5.23
N LEU A 193 -19.97 -18.23 -4.96
CA LEU A 193 -20.58 -19.41 -5.55
C LEU A 193 -21.73 -18.96 -6.46
N MET A 194 -21.84 -19.61 -7.61
CA MET A 194 -22.89 -19.40 -8.59
C MET A 194 -23.59 -20.72 -8.91
N LEU A 195 -24.91 -20.72 -8.94
CA LEU A 195 -25.69 -21.85 -9.42
C LEU A 195 -25.74 -21.79 -10.96
N ASP A 196 -25.11 -22.75 -11.63
CA ASP A 196 -24.95 -22.78 -13.09
C ASP A 196 -26.16 -23.47 -13.76
N SER A 197 -26.56 -24.64 -13.23
CA SER A 197 -27.68 -25.39 -13.77
C SER A 197 -28.33 -26.31 -12.75
N ILE A 198 -29.60 -26.63 -13.02
CA ILE A 198 -30.38 -27.65 -12.32
C ILE A 198 -30.84 -28.67 -13.35
N GLY A 199 -30.56 -29.95 -13.13
CA GLY A 199 -30.92 -31.06 -13.99
C GLY A 199 -31.64 -32.19 -13.25
N ASP A 200 -32.34 -33.05 -13.99
CA ASP A 200 -33.00 -34.26 -13.50
C ASP A 200 -32.35 -35.48 -14.15
N GLU A 201 -31.87 -36.41 -13.34
CA GLU A 201 -31.24 -37.69 -13.74
C GLU A 201 -32.07 -38.90 -13.24
N SER A 202 -33.35 -38.70 -12.92
CA SER A 202 -34.22 -39.76 -12.40
C SER A 202 -34.36 -40.94 -13.39
N VAL A 203 -34.32 -42.17 -12.84
CA VAL A 203 -34.44 -43.41 -13.62
C VAL A 203 -35.88 -43.91 -13.54
N ILE A 204 -36.59 -43.87 -14.67
CA ILE A 204 -38.00 -44.29 -14.79
C ILE A 204 -38.13 -45.62 -15.58
N SER A 205 -37.03 -46.12 -16.13
CA SER A 205 -37.04 -47.03 -17.29
C SER A 205 -37.47 -48.48 -17.03
N ASN A 206 -37.34 -48.99 -15.81
CA ASN A 206 -37.65 -50.39 -15.49
C ASN A 206 -38.80 -50.50 -14.45
N LEU A 207 -39.87 -51.21 -14.81
CA LEU A 207 -41.04 -51.44 -13.94
C LEU A 207 -40.70 -52.22 -12.65
N ASP A 208 -39.64 -53.03 -12.67
CA ASP A 208 -39.20 -53.88 -11.55
C ASP A 208 -38.18 -53.20 -10.63
N GLU A 209 -37.57 -52.08 -11.02
CA GLU A 209 -36.58 -51.37 -10.20
C GLU A 209 -37.25 -50.40 -9.20
N LYS A 210 -36.65 -50.27 -8.01
CA LYS A 210 -37.08 -49.26 -7.03
C LYS A 210 -36.95 -47.87 -7.65
N LYS A 211 -38.07 -47.15 -7.73
CA LYS A 211 -38.12 -45.77 -8.24
C LYS A 211 -37.47 -44.82 -7.23
N TYR A 212 -36.55 -43.99 -7.71
CA TYR A 212 -35.95 -42.90 -6.96
C TYR A 212 -35.75 -41.69 -7.87
N TYR A 213 -35.75 -40.52 -7.26
CA TYR A 213 -35.48 -39.25 -7.91
C TYR A 213 -34.01 -38.88 -7.70
N VAL A 214 -33.40 -38.36 -8.76
CA VAL A 214 -32.03 -37.82 -8.73
C VAL A 214 -32.08 -36.43 -9.32
N GLN A 215 -31.77 -35.43 -8.51
CA GLN A 215 -31.66 -34.05 -8.98
C GLN A 215 -30.21 -33.61 -8.89
N LEU A 216 -29.68 -33.09 -10.01
CA LEU A 216 -28.33 -32.58 -10.14
C LEU A 216 -28.33 -31.06 -10.05
N PHE A 217 -27.47 -30.51 -9.19
CA PHE A 217 -27.21 -29.09 -9.08
C PHE A 217 -25.74 -28.83 -9.40
N THR A 218 -25.49 -28.06 -10.45
CA THR A 218 -24.13 -27.65 -10.82
C THR A 218 -23.83 -26.30 -10.19
N ILE A 219 -22.90 -26.26 -9.24
CA ILE A 219 -22.47 -25.05 -8.55
C ILE A 219 -21.02 -24.74 -8.96
N LYS A 220 -20.79 -23.51 -9.42
CA LYS A 220 -19.49 -22.99 -9.79
C LYS A 220 -18.96 -22.12 -8.66
N MET A 221 -17.75 -22.39 -8.18
CA MET A 221 -17.03 -21.55 -7.23
C MET A 221 -15.97 -20.76 -7.98
N LEU A 222 -16.01 -19.44 -7.87
CA LEU A 222 -15.07 -18.52 -8.52
C LEU A 222 -13.96 -18.16 -7.53
N GLY A 223 -13.06 -19.10 -7.29
CA GLY A 223 -11.98 -18.98 -6.33
C GLY A 223 -10.72 -18.32 -6.87
N TYR A 224 -9.71 -18.26 -6.01
CA TYR A 224 -8.34 -17.95 -6.38
C TYR A 224 -7.38 -18.65 -5.44
N LEU A 225 -6.20 -18.99 -5.95
CA LEU A 225 -5.14 -19.61 -5.20
C LEU A 225 -4.18 -18.56 -4.67
N LEU A 226 -3.77 -18.77 -3.42
CA LEU A 226 -2.79 -17.94 -2.73
C LEU A 226 -1.92 -18.82 -1.86
N ASN A 227 -0.62 -18.91 -2.15
CA ASN A 227 0.32 -19.69 -1.37
C ASN A 227 1.07 -18.78 -0.39
N GLU A 228 1.20 -19.21 0.86
CA GLU A 228 1.94 -18.46 1.88
C GLU A 228 3.45 -18.46 1.62
N ASP A 229 3.97 -19.51 0.98
CA ASP A 229 5.40 -19.65 0.63
C ASP A 229 5.89 -18.56 -0.34
N ASP A 230 4.98 -17.96 -1.11
CA ASP A 230 5.30 -16.91 -2.09
C ASP A 230 5.28 -15.50 -1.47
N PHE A 231 5.02 -15.37 -0.16
CA PHE A 231 4.95 -14.08 0.49
C PHE A 231 6.33 -13.55 0.86
N GLU A 232 6.52 -12.25 0.62
CA GLU A 232 7.80 -11.60 0.88
C GLU A 232 7.66 -10.54 1.97
N VAL A 233 8.62 -10.50 2.89
CA VAL A 233 8.76 -9.42 3.86
C VAL A 233 10.07 -8.71 3.58
N THR A 234 10.00 -7.41 3.26
CA THR A 234 11.16 -6.60 2.91
C THR A 234 11.22 -5.34 3.76
N PRO A 235 12.36 -4.99 4.38
CA PRO A 235 12.48 -3.73 5.10
C PRO A 235 12.40 -2.55 4.13
N ALA A 236 11.70 -1.49 4.53
CA ALA A 236 11.60 -0.26 3.77
C ALA A 236 12.93 0.51 3.85
N ILE A 237 13.50 0.83 2.70
CA ILE A 237 14.67 1.71 2.64
C ILE A 237 14.21 3.14 2.97
N SER A 238 14.63 3.67 4.13
CA SER A 238 14.41 5.08 4.46
C SER A 238 15.31 5.96 3.59
N ARG A 239 14.74 6.73 2.65
CA ARG A 239 15.51 7.76 1.95
C ARG A 239 15.66 8.97 2.88
N GLY A 240 16.78 9.03 3.60
CA GLY A 240 17.17 10.25 4.31
C GLY A 240 17.65 11.30 3.31
N ILE A 241 16.99 12.45 3.27
CA ILE A 241 17.47 13.60 2.48
C ILE A 241 18.53 14.31 3.34
N GLN A 242 19.79 14.27 2.92
CA GLN A 242 20.84 15.09 3.53
C GLN A 242 20.88 16.44 2.83
N PHE A 243 20.59 17.51 3.57
CA PHE A 243 20.80 18.88 3.12
C PHE A 243 22.20 19.31 3.55
N PHE A 244 23.04 19.71 2.60
CA PHE A 244 24.29 20.41 2.88
C PHE A 244 24.07 21.89 2.62
N GLU A 245 24.17 22.71 3.66
CA GLU A 245 24.09 24.16 3.55
C GLU A 245 25.50 24.69 3.25
N LEU A 246 25.75 25.11 2.00
CA LEU A 246 26.97 25.83 1.63
C LEU A 246 26.74 27.32 1.92
N THR A 247 27.16 27.79 3.10
CA THR A 247 27.19 29.22 3.38
C THR A 247 28.43 29.83 2.70
N GLU A 248 28.26 30.56 1.60
CA GLU A 248 29.30 31.50 1.12
C GLU A 248 29.38 32.67 2.11
N LYS A 249 30.27 32.60 3.09
CA LYS A 249 30.63 33.78 3.88
C LYS A 249 31.47 34.71 3.00
N VAL A 250 30.87 35.78 2.49
CA VAL A 250 31.61 36.90 1.88
C VAL A 250 32.40 37.57 3.01
N SER A 251 33.72 37.36 3.04
CA SER A 251 34.62 37.94 4.04
C SER A 251 35.06 39.34 3.60
N SER A 252 34.43 40.39 4.11
CA SER A 252 34.87 41.79 3.91
C SER A 252 36.12 42.10 4.74
N ALA A 253 37.05 42.92 4.22
CA ALA A 253 38.22 43.39 4.97
C ALA A 253 37.81 44.28 6.16
N PRO A 254 38.46 44.18 7.34
CA PRO A 254 38.24 45.14 8.42
C PRO A 254 38.82 46.52 8.09
N TYR A 255 38.16 47.57 8.56
CA TYR A 255 38.62 48.96 8.45
C TYR A 255 38.59 49.66 9.81
N GLN A 256 39.45 50.66 9.98
CA GLN A 256 39.46 51.56 11.14
C GLN A 256 39.50 53.00 10.64
N ILE A 257 38.56 53.82 11.10
CA ILE A 257 38.55 55.26 10.81
C ILE A 257 39.12 55.98 12.03
N ASN A 258 40.22 56.68 11.86
CA ASN A 258 40.83 57.51 12.90
C ASN A 258 40.54 58.98 12.59
N LYS A 259 39.83 59.65 13.49
CA LYS A 259 39.59 61.09 13.42
C LYS A 259 40.60 61.80 14.34
N VAL A 260 41.38 62.73 13.80
CA VAL A 260 42.30 63.57 14.59
C VAL A 260 41.68 64.97 14.68
N GLU A 261 40.99 65.25 15.79
CA GLU A 261 40.18 66.46 15.96
C GLU A 261 41.01 67.75 16.08
N GLU A 262 42.29 67.67 16.43
CA GLU A 262 43.14 68.85 16.68
C GLU A 262 43.59 69.58 15.40
N GLU A 263 43.48 68.97 14.21
CA GLU A 263 43.99 69.54 12.95
C GLU A 263 42.98 69.53 11.78
N GLY A 264 41.73 69.09 12.00
CA GLY A 264 40.73 69.00 10.92
C GLY A 264 41.04 67.94 9.85
N LEU A 265 41.87 66.95 10.20
CA LEU A 265 42.33 65.87 9.34
C LEU A 265 41.55 64.57 9.61
N VAL A 266 41.23 63.85 8.54
CA VAL A 266 40.60 62.52 8.58
C VAL A 266 41.57 61.51 7.99
N GLU A 267 41.84 60.43 8.73
CA GLU A 267 42.66 59.31 8.26
C GLU A 267 41.81 58.03 8.27
N ILE A 268 41.58 57.46 7.08
CA ILE A 268 40.90 56.16 6.93
C ILE A 268 41.96 55.09 6.68
N ASN A 269 42.09 54.16 7.62
CA ASN A 269 43.04 53.05 7.55
C ASN A 269 42.31 51.74 7.22
N LEU A 270 42.70 51.13 6.12
CA LEU A 270 42.11 49.90 5.58
C LEU A 270 43.14 48.80 5.57
N THR A 271 42.83 47.66 6.21
CA THR A 271 43.74 46.51 6.27
C THR A 271 43.13 45.31 5.54
N PHE A 272 43.77 44.91 4.45
CA PHE A 272 43.35 43.76 3.65
C PHE A 272 44.14 42.52 4.05
N PHE A 273 43.48 41.56 4.70
CA PHE A 273 44.05 40.24 5.01
C PHE A 273 44.37 39.44 3.73
N PRO A 274 45.24 38.41 3.81
CA PRO A 274 45.55 37.54 2.68
C PRO A 274 44.27 37.05 1.99
N SER A 275 44.26 37.04 0.65
CA SER A 275 43.11 36.68 -0.21
C SER A 275 41.93 37.66 -0.30
N ILE A 276 41.95 38.80 0.40
CA ILE A 276 40.94 39.87 0.23
C ILE A 276 41.56 41.01 -0.58
N ASN A 277 40.92 41.39 -1.69
CA ASN A 277 41.42 42.41 -2.63
C ASN A 277 40.44 43.59 -2.86
N ASN A 278 39.24 43.52 -2.27
CA ASN A 278 38.22 44.54 -2.38
C ASN A 278 37.66 44.89 -0.99
N SER A 279 37.30 46.15 -0.80
CA SER A 279 36.62 46.63 0.40
C SER A 279 35.66 47.74 0.03
N SER A 280 34.48 47.72 0.63
CA SER A 280 33.48 48.78 0.50
C SER A 280 33.14 49.33 1.86
N ILE A 281 33.13 50.66 2.00
CA ILE A 281 32.86 51.36 3.27
C ILE A 281 31.93 52.54 2.99
N PRO A 282 30.90 52.76 3.82
CA PRO A 282 30.11 53.99 3.76
C PRO A 282 30.91 55.17 4.33
N ILE A 283 30.96 56.29 3.60
CA ILE A 283 31.56 57.53 4.08
C ILE A 283 30.56 58.26 4.98
N GLU A 284 30.98 58.56 6.22
CA GLU A 284 30.13 59.21 7.23
C GLU A 284 30.37 60.73 7.34
N PHE A 285 31.28 61.30 6.55
CA PHE A 285 31.69 62.71 6.64
C PHE A 285 32.02 63.33 5.28
N ASN A 286 31.85 64.65 5.17
CA ASN A 286 32.28 65.38 3.97
C ASN A 286 33.78 65.67 4.05
N VAL A 287 34.55 65.11 3.12
CA VAL A 287 36.02 65.15 3.14
C VAL A 287 36.55 65.35 1.73
N GLU A 288 37.56 66.20 1.59
CA GLU A 288 38.41 66.26 0.39
C GLU A 288 39.65 65.39 0.63
N PHE A 289 39.74 64.26 -0.05
CA PHE A 289 40.91 63.37 0.03
C PHE A 289 42.00 63.87 -0.90
N SER A 290 43.17 64.17 -0.33
CA SER A 290 44.30 64.78 -1.03
C SER A 290 45.49 63.82 -1.17
N GLU A 291 45.61 62.82 -0.28
CA GLU A 291 46.77 61.92 -0.25
C GLU A 291 46.37 60.47 0.04
N ILE A 292 47.07 59.53 -0.61
CA ILE A 292 46.93 58.08 -0.40
C ILE A 292 48.30 57.49 -0.13
N ILE A 293 48.43 56.80 0.99
CA ILE A 293 49.64 56.06 1.39
C ILE A 293 49.34 54.56 1.31
N THR A 294 50.18 53.81 0.60
CA THR A 294 50.01 52.37 0.43
C THR A 294 51.20 51.59 1.00
N GLN A 295 50.92 50.40 1.55
CA GLN A 295 51.94 49.40 1.91
C GLN A 295 51.55 48.04 1.31
N ASN A 296 52.50 47.40 0.61
CA ASN A 296 52.30 46.11 -0.05
C ASN A 296 51.20 46.11 -1.16
N ILE A 297 51.04 47.21 -1.89
CA ILE A 297 50.08 47.37 -3.00
C ILE A 297 50.85 47.83 -4.25
N ILE A 298 50.60 47.18 -5.39
CA ILE A 298 51.12 47.53 -6.72
C ILE A 298 50.22 48.58 -7.38
N GLU A 299 48.92 48.33 -7.37
CA GLU A 299 47.92 49.14 -8.06
C GLU A 299 46.68 49.25 -7.18
N TYR A 300 46.03 50.41 -7.19
CA TYR A 300 44.82 50.67 -6.46
C TYR A 300 43.83 51.43 -7.34
N GLU A 301 42.55 51.11 -7.22
CA GLU A 301 41.45 51.82 -7.85
C GLU A 301 40.48 52.25 -6.75
N VAL A 302 40.15 53.54 -6.74
CA VAL A 302 39.20 54.11 -5.78
C VAL A 302 37.93 54.48 -6.53
N PHE A 303 36.82 53.89 -6.11
CA PHE A 303 35.49 54.16 -6.63
C PHE A 303 34.66 54.84 -5.54
N LEU A 304 33.88 55.83 -5.95
CA LEU A 304 32.89 56.48 -5.11
C LEU A 304 31.54 56.37 -5.82
N ASP A 305 30.60 55.66 -5.20
CA ASP A 305 29.32 55.22 -5.81
C ASP A 305 29.52 54.58 -7.20
N ASP A 306 30.49 53.65 -7.30
CA ASP A 306 30.92 52.96 -8.53
C ASP A 306 31.50 53.85 -9.65
N VAL A 307 31.81 55.13 -9.38
CA VAL A 307 32.54 56.02 -10.29
C VAL A 307 34.01 56.07 -9.92
N LEU A 308 34.91 55.76 -10.86
CA LEU A 308 36.36 55.83 -10.66
C LEU A 308 36.80 57.27 -10.39
N GLN A 309 37.50 57.48 -9.27
CA GLN A 309 38.02 58.77 -8.84
C GLN A 309 39.54 58.81 -8.93
N THR A 310 40.09 59.99 -9.25
CA THR A 310 41.51 60.29 -9.16
C THR A 310 41.73 61.40 -8.13
N LEU A 311 42.80 61.33 -7.34
CA LEU A 311 43.12 62.37 -6.36
C LEU A 311 43.38 63.74 -7.02
N PRO A 312 43.00 64.86 -6.36
CA PRO A 312 42.12 64.95 -5.19
C PRO A 312 40.64 64.75 -5.57
N PHE A 313 39.85 64.14 -4.67
CA PHE A 313 38.40 63.98 -4.87
C PHE A 313 37.61 64.31 -3.61
N ASN A 314 36.37 64.80 -3.80
CA ASN A 314 35.45 65.15 -2.73
C ASN A 314 34.47 64.01 -2.48
N SER A 315 34.28 63.65 -1.21
CA SER A 315 33.23 62.72 -0.80
C SER A 315 32.16 63.42 0.03
N LEU A 316 30.90 63.05 -0.20
CA LEU A 316 29.75 63.48 0.59
C LEU A 316 29.31 62.37 1.55
N ILE A 317 28.66 62.78 2.63
CA ILE A 317 28.05 61.86 3.60
C ILE A 317 27.04 60.92 2.93
N GLY A 318 27.17 59.62 3.21
CA GLY A 318 26.29 58.57 2.70
C GLY A 318 26.73 57.91 1.39
N GLN A 319 27.84 58.35 0.79
CA GLN A 319 28.40 57.72 -0.41
C GLN A 319 29.22 56.48 -0.07
N GLU A 320 29.23 55.50 -0.98
CA GLU A 320 29.97 54.24 -0.80
C GLU A 320 31.36 54.35 -1.43
N LEU A 321 32.39 54.22 -0.60
CA LEU A 321 33.78 54.17 -1.01
C LEU A 321 34.21 52.72 -1.21
N LYS A 322 34.50 52.37 -2.45
CA LYS A 322 34.92 51.03 -2.84
C LYS A 322 36.36 51.08 -3.36
N ILE A 323 37.22 50.26 -2.78
CA ILE A 323 38.64 50.23 -3.10
C ILE A 323 39.00 48.84 -3.55
N ASN A 324 39.55 48.76 -4.75
CA ASN A 324 40.16 47.55 -5.28
C ASN A 324 41.68 47.71 -5.23
N ILE A 325 42.38 46.65 -4.83
CA ILE A 325 43.84 46.65 -4.77
C ILE A 325 44.43 45.42 -5.46
N LEU A 326 45.60 45.60 -6.06
CA LEU A 326 46.49 44.53 -6.49
C LEU A 326 47.68 44.49 -5.54
N LYS A 327 47.87 43.39 -4.80
CA LYS A 327 48.96 43.27 -3.81
C LYS A 327 50.30 42.95 -4.46
N SER A 328 51.39 43.45 -3.88
CA SER A 328 52.75 43.10 -4.31
C SER A 328 53.14 41.69 -3.89
N VAL A 329 52.82 41.34 -2.65
CA VAL A 329 52.95 39.99 -2.10
C VAL A 329 51.56 39.49 -1.68
N PRO A 330 50.98 38.48 -2.35
CA PRO A 330 49.60 38.05 -2.12
C PRO A 330 49.39 37.33 -0.78
N THR A 331 50.46 36.85 -0.15
CA THR A 331 50.42 36.07 1.10
C THR A 331 50.52 36.92 2.36
N SER A 332 50.81 38.23 2.24
CA SER A 332 50.87 39.17 3.36
C SER A 332 49.70 40.15 3.36
N SER A 333 49.37 40.71 4.51
CA SER A 333 48.41 41.80 4.61
C SER A 333 48.92 43.04 3.87
N SER A 334 47.99 43.86 3.38
CA SER A 334 48.29 45.14 2.74
C SER A 334 47.45 46.23 3.39
N THR A 335 47.99 47.44 3.46
CA THR A 335 47.29 48.58 4.07
C THR A 335 47.22 49.75 3.11
N ILE A 336 46.08 50.42 3.07
CA ILE A 336 45.89 51.69 2.40
C ILE A 336 45.37 52.71 3.41
N THR A 337 45.99 53.88 3.41
CA THR A 337 45.64 55.00 4.28
C THR A 337 45.25 56.16 3.39
N LEU A 338 43.99 56.60 3.50
CA LEU A 338 43.50 57.80 2.82
C LEU A 338 43.57 58.96 3.81
N LYS A 339 44.17 60.08 3.39
CA LYS A 339 44.21 61.31 4.16
C LYS A 339 43.41 62.39 3.45
N GLY A 340 42.57 63.08 4.21
CA GLY A 340 41.78 64.19 3.70
C GLY A 340 41.51 65.24 4.77
N THR A 341 41.09 66.41 4.30
CA THR A 341 40.67 67.53 5.15
C THR A 341 39.15 67.62 5.11
N PHE A 342 38.51 67.93 6.23
CA PHE A 342 37.08 68.25 6.23
C PHE A 342 36.82 69.46 5.32
N SER A 343 35.85 69.32 4.43
CA SER A 343 35.37 70.38 3.52
C SER A 343 34.28 71.22 4.15
#